data_AF-A0A067D765-F1
#
_entry.id   AF-A0A067D765-F1
#
_cell.length_a   1.000
_cell.length_b   1.000
_cell.length_c   1.000
_cell.angle_alpha   90.00
_cell.angle_beta   90.00
_cell.angle_gamma   90.00
#
_symmetry.space_group_name_H-M   'P 1'
#
loop_
_entity.id
_entity.type
_entity.pdbx_description
1 polymer ?
#
loop_
_entity_poly.entity_id
_entity_poly.type
_entity_poly.pdbx_seq_one_letter_code
_entity_poly.pdbx_strand_id
1 'polypeptide(L)'
;ETSAFALSSGVGAWNAVVFEIVMTFGLVYTVYATAVDPKRGNIGIIAPIAIGFIVGANILAGGAFDGASMNPAVSFGPAVVSWTWDNHWVYWLGPFIGAAIAAIAYSVAFIGPNTHEQLPSTDF
;
A
#
# COMPACT_ATOMS: atom_id res chain seq x y z
N GLU A 1 9.77 -12.86 -23.56
CA GLU A 1 8.79 -12.97 -22.45
C GLU A 1 9.21 -12.07 -21.29
N THR A 2 8.89 -10.78 -21.34
CA THR A 2 8.99 -9.89 -20.18
C THR A 2 7.68 -10.03 -19.39
N SER A 3 7.68 -10.79 -18.30
CA SER A 3 6.51 -10.82 -17.41
C SER A 3 6.30 -9.41 -16.84
N ALA A 4 5.04 -9.00 -16.69
CA ALA A 4 4.69 -7.64 -16.22
C ALA A 4 5.25 -7.31 -14.82
N PHE A 5 5.58 -8.35 -14.05
CA PHE A 5 6.14 -8.29 -12.71
C PHE A 5 7.41 -9.15 -12.62
N ALA A 6 8.35 -8.91 -13.54
CA ALA A 6 9.71 -9.47 -13.45
C ALA A 6 10.62 -8.54 -12.66
N LEU A 7 11.49 -9.13 -11.83
CA LEU A 7 12.61 -8.40 -11.24
C LEU A 7 13.56 -7.93 -12.35
N SER A 8 13.95 -6.66 -12.29
CA SER A 8 14.94 -6.10 -13.21
C SER A 8 16.30 -6.78 -13.05
N SER A 9 17.08 -6.90 -14.13
CA SER A 9 18.38 -7.58 -14.11
C SER A 9 19.35 -6.87 -13.16
N GLY A 10 19.63 -7.50 -12.01
CA GLY A 10 20.51 -6.97 -10.96
C GLY A 10 19.79 -6.60 -9.66
N VAL A 11 18.44 -6.66 -9.62
CA VAL A 11 17.68 -6.49 -8.38
C VAL A 11 17.52 -7.85 -7.70
N GLY A 12 18.12 -7.98 -6.50
CA GLY A 12 17.92 -9.17 -5.67
C GLY A 12 16.47 -9.26 -5.18
N ALA A 13 15.95 -10.48 -5.03
CA ALA A 13 14.58 -10.70 -4.53
C ALA A 13 14.31 -9.98 -3.20
N TRP A 14 15.32 -9.89 -2.33
CA TRP A 14 15.20 -9.19 -1.05
C TRP A 14 15.10 -7.67 -1.19
N ASN A 15 15.78 -7.07 -2.18
CA ASN A 15 15.65 -5.65 -2.48
C ASN A 15 14.22 -5.34 -2.94
N ALA A 16 13.64 -6.18 -3.80
CA ALA A 16 12.26 -6.04 -4.25
C ALA A 16 11.25 -6.18 -3.10
N VAL A 17 11.48 -7.09 -2.14
CA VAL A 17 10.67 -7.14 -0.91
C VAL A 17 10.68 -5.79 -0.19
N VAL A 18 11.84 -5.17 -0.03
CA VAL A 18 11.95 -3.86 0.66
C VAL A 18 11.21 -2.76 -0.13
N PHE A 19 11.34 -2.73 -1.45
CA PHE A 19 10.62 -1.77 -2.29
C PHE A 19 9.09 -1.94 -2.16
N GLU A 20 8.59 -3.17 -2.31
CA GLU A 20 7.16 -3.48 -2.14
C GLU A 20 6.65 -3.12 -0.74
N ILE A 21 7.44 -3.33 0.32
CA ILE A 21 7.09 -2.92 1.70
C ILE A 21 6.92 -1.41 1.77
N VAL A 22 7.90 -0.63 1.29
CA VAL A 22 7.89 0.84 1.41
C VAL A 22 6.74 1.44 0.60
N MET A 23 6.53 0.96 -0.62
CA MET A 23 5.46 1.44 -1.49
C MET A 23 4.08 1.09 -0.92
N THR A 24 3.89 -0.16 -0.47
CA THR A 24 2.62 -0.59 0.14
C THR A 24 2.36 0.13 1.46
N PHE A 25 3.40 0.39 2.25
CA PHE A 25 3.30 1.20 3.46
C PHE A 25 2.73 2.59 3.14
N GLY A 26 3.31 3.29 2.16
CA GLY A 26 2.84 4.62 1.75
C GLY A 26 1.39 4.61 1.25
N LEU A 27 1.02 3.59 0.48
CA LEU A 27 -0.35 3.39 0.00
C LEU A 27 -1.33 3.19 1.16
N VAL A 28 -1.08 2.20 2.03
CA VAL A 28 -1.97 1.85 3.14
C VAL A 28 -2.05 2.99 4.15
N TYR A 29 -0.93 3.66 4.45
CA TYR A 29 -0.91 4.84 5.30
C TYR A 29 -1.79 5.97 4.73
N THR A 30 -1.71 6.23 3.43
CA THR A 30 -2.56 7.24 2.76
C THR A 30 -4.04 6.86 2.84
N VAL A 31 -4.38 5.58 2.67
CA VAL A 31 -5.74 5.07 2.85
C VAL A 31 -6.22 5.29 4.28
N TYR A 32 -5.39 4.99 5.29
CA TYR A 32 -5.76 5.22 6.68
C TYR A 32 -6.00 6.71 6.96
N ALA A 33 -5.09 7.57 6.54
CA ALA A 33 -5.15 9.01 6.76
C ALA A 33 -6.33 9.71 6.06
N THR A 34 -6.74 9.23 4.88
CA THR A 34 -7.76 9.90 4.06
C THR A 34 -9.12 9.20 4.11
N ALA A 35 -9.15 7.88 4.21
CA ALA A 35 -10.35 7.07 4.03
C ALA A 35 -10.79 6.28 5.28
N VAL A 36 -9.97 6.16 6.33
CA VAL A 36 -10.34 5.40 7.53
C VAL A 36 -10.49 6.30 8.76
N ASP A 37 -9.63 7.31 8.92
CA ASP A 37 -9.65 8.18 10.09
C ASP A 37 -11.00 8.90 10.27
N PRO A 38 -11.73 8.70 11.38
CA PRO A 38 -12.96 9.46 11.66
C PRO A 38 -12.72 10.97 11.82
N LYS A 39 -11.49 11.41 12.13
CA LYS A 39 -11.09 12.83 12.24
C LYS A 39 -10.71 13.47 10.90
N ARG A 40 -10.83 12.75 9.79
CA ARG A 40 -10.44 13.20 8.43
C ARG A 40 -11.14 14.47 7.94
N GLY A 41 -12.31 14.83 8.48
CA GLY A 41 -13.06 16.02 8.03
C GLY A 41 -13.23 16.05 6.50
N ASN A 42 -12.95 17.21 5.89
CA ASN A 42 -13.06 17.39 4.44
C ASN A 42 -12.01 16.62 3.61
N ILE A 43 -10.98 16.04 4.23
CA ILE A 43 -9.94 15.26 3.54
C ILE A 43 -10.53 13.95 2.98
N GLY A 44 -11.62 13.44 3.56
CA GLY A 44 -12.33 12.26 3.05
C GLY A 44 -12.86 12.43 1.62
N ILE A 45 -13.16 13.66 1.19
CA ILE A 45 -13.67 13.96 -0.15
C ILE A 45 -12.58 13.75 -1.22
N ILE A 46 -11.33 14.08 -0.90
CA ILE A 46 -10.19 13.95 -1.81
C ILE A 46 -9.49 12.57 -1.71
N ALA A 47 -9.97 11.68 -0.83
CA ALA A 47 -9.35 10.38 -0.60
C ALA A 47 -9.12 9.56 -1.87
N PRO A 48 -10.08 9.42 -2.81
CA PRO A 48 -9.85 8.64 -4.04
C PRO A 48 -8.73 9.21 -4.91
N ILE A 49 -8.64 10.54 -5.00
CA ILE A 49 -7.60 11.22 -5.79
C ILE A 49 -6.24 11.06 -5.12
N ALA A 50 -6.17 11.24 -3.79
CA ALA A 50 -4.92 11.06 -3.03
C ALA A 50 -4.38 9.64 -3.15
N ILE A 51 -5.27 8.62 -3.04
CA ILE A 51 -4.92 7.22 -3.22
C ILE A 51 -4.42 6.96 -4.65
N GLY A 52 -5.10 7.49 -5.67
CA GLY A 52 -4.66 7.36 -7.06
C GLY A 52 -3.27 7.98 -7.31
N PHE A 53 -3.01 9.16 -6.73
CA PHE A 53 -1.73 9.85 -6.86
C PHE A 53 -0.59 9.10 -6.19
N ILE A 54 -0.79 8.55 -5.00
CA ILE A 54 0.29 7.80 -4.32
C ILE A 54 0.61 6.50 -5.05
N VAL A 55 -0.40 5.80 -5.61
CA VAL A 55 -0.17 4.63 -6.46
C VAL A 55 0.63 5.03 -7.69
N GLY A 56 0.24 6.10 -8.39
CA GLY A 56 0.96 6.59 -9.57
C GLY A 56 2.40 7.00 -9.26
N ALA A 57 2.63 7.73 -8.17
CA ALA A 57 3.96 8.13 -7.73
C ALA A 57 4.84 6.92 -7.39
N ASN A 58 4.28 5.92 -6.70
CA ASN A 58 5.00 4.70 -6.37
C ASN A 58 5.32 3.85 -7.63
N ILE A 59 4.43 3.81 -8.63
CA ILE A 59 4.73 3.15 -9.92
C ILE A 59 5.87 3.88 -10.65
N LEU A 60 5.89 5.22 -10.64
CA LEU A 60 6.99 5.98 -11.23
C LEU A 60 8.33 5.75 -10.49
N ALA A 61 8.28 5.55 -9.17
CA ALA A 61 9.46 5.34 -8.35
C ALA A 61 10.00 3.89 -8.41
N GLY A 62 9.11 2.89 -8.31
CA GLY A 62 9.46 1.47 -8.16
C GLY A 62 9.22 0.62 -9.41
N GLY A 63 8.40 1.08 -10.36
CA GLY A 63 7.95 0.27 -11.48
C GLY A 63 9.07 -0.25 -12.38
N ALA A 64 10.17 0.50 -12.51
CA ALA A 64 11.35 0.06 -13.28
C ALA A 64 12.20 -1.02 -12.57
N PHE A 65 11.99 -1.26 -11.28
CA PHE A 65 12.79 -2.17 -10.47
C PHE A 65 12.09 -3.52 -10.25
N ASP A 66 10.84 -3.50 -9.77
CA ASP A 66 10.08 -4.69 -9.42
C ASP A 66 8.65 -4.71 -10.00
N GLY A 67 8.28 -3.72 -10.82
CA GLY A 67 6.94 -3.58 -11.38
C GLY A 67 5.93 -2.89 -10.47
N ALA A 68 6.31 -2.53 -9.23
CA ALA A 68 5.50 -1.78 -8.28
C ALA A 68 4.07 -2.34 -8.13
N SER A 69 3.97 -3.60 -7.73
CA SER A 69 2.70 -4.32 -7.63
C SER A 69 1.81 -3.73 -6.54
N MET A 70 2.35 -3.51 -5.34
CA MET A 70 1.66 -3.04 -4.12
C MET A 70 0.40 -3.83 -3.74
N ASN A 71 0.09 -4.89 -4.48
CA ASN A 71 -1.16 -5.63 -4.40
C ASN A 71 -0.97 -7.03 -4.99
N PRO A 72 -1.00 -8.08 -4.14
CA PRO A 72 -0.84 -9.46 -4.58
C PRO A 72 -1.85 -9.88 -5.65
N ALA A 73 -3.08 -9.35 -5.65
CA ALA A 73 -4.09 -9.69 -6.64
C ALA A 73 -3.74 -9.16 -8.04
N VAL A 74 -3.09 -8.00 -8.11
CA VAL A 74 -2.67 -7.38 -9.37
C VAL A 74 -1.50 -8.14 -9.98
N SER A 75 -0.58 -8.66 -9.17
CA SER A 75 0.52 -9.51 -9.66
C SER A 75 0.10 -10.96 -9.92
N PHE A 76 -0.92 -11.47 -9.23
CA PHE A 76 -1.42 -12.84 -9.43
C PHE A 76 -2.06 -13.05 -10.80
N GLY A 77 -2.86 -12.09 -11.29
CA GLY A 77 -3.56 -12.22 -12.57
C GLY A 77 -2.61 -12.50 -13.76
N PRO A 78 -1.58 -11.67 -13.99
CA PRO A 78 -0.60 -11.90 -15.05
C PRO A 78 0.23 -13.16 -14.83
N ALA A 79 0.54 -13.54 -13.58
CA ALA A 79 1.28 -14.76 -13.28
C ALA A 79 0.50 -16.02 -13.72
N VAL A 80 -0.81 -16.05 -13.48
CA VAL A 80 -1.69 -17.14 -13.92
C VAL A 80 -1.81 -17.19 -15.45
N VAL A 81 -1.96 -16.04 -16.10
CA VAL A 81 -2.14 -15.99 -17.57
C VAL A 81 -0.85 -16.36 -18.31
N SER A 82 0.29 -15.87 -17.83
CA SER A 82 1.60 -16.13 -18.45
C SER A 82 2.26 -17.44 -18.00
N TRP A 83 1.69 -18.13 -17.01
CA TRP A 83 2.30 -19.29 -16.36
C TRP A 83 3.70 -19.04 -15.80
N THR A 84 4.02 -17.79 -15.47
CA THR A 84 5.31 -17.40 -14.87
C THR A 84 5.12 -17.11 -13.38
N TRP A 85 5.83 -17.87 -12.54
CA TRP A 85 5.72 -17.79 -11.08
C TRP A 85 7.02 -17.35 -10.40
N ASP A 86 7.99 -16.90 -11.20
CA ASP A 86 9.31 -16.52 -10.71
C ASP A 86 9.22 -15.38 -9.69
N ASN A 87 9.78 -15.61 -8.51
CA ASN A 87 9.80 -14.67 -7.38
C ASN A 87 8.41 -14.14 -6.96
N HIS A 88 7.32 -14.81 -7.33
CA HIS A 88 5.97 -14.34 -7.06
C HIS A 88 5.68 -14.15 -5.55
N TRP A 89 6.35 -14.94 -4.69
CA TRP A 89 6.26 -14.84 -3.23
C TRP A 89 6.62 -13.45 -2.68
N VAL A 90 7.48 -12.69 -3.38
CA VAL A 90 7.87 -11.32 -2.99
C VAL A 90 6.66 -10.39 -2.97
N TYR A 91 5.76 -10.54 -3.95
CA TYR A 91 4.54 -9.74 -4.08
C TYR A 91 3.43 -10.14 -3.12
N TRP A 92 3.61 -11.22 -2.35
CA TRP A 92 2.75 -11.54 -1.21
C TRP A 92 3.37 -11.02 0.08
N LEU A 93 4.64 -11.35 0.31
CA LEU A 93 5.34 -11.01 1.54
C LEU A 93 5.49 -9.50 1.71
N GLY A 94 5.92 -8.79 0.65
CA GLY A 94 6.16 -7.36 0.69
C GLY A 94 4.91 -6.56 1.05
N PRO A 95 3.81 -6.71 0.29
CA PRO A 95 2.57 -5.99 0.58
C PRO A 95 1.96 -6.31 1.94
N PHE A 96 1.99 -7.58 2.39
CA PHE A 96 1.46 -7.92 3.71
C PHE A 96 2.27 -7.28 4.85
N ILE A 97 3.59 -7.30 4.76
CA ILE A 97 4.45 -6.66 5.76
C ILE A 97 4.26 -5.14 5.73
N GLY A 98 4.27 -4.52 4.55
CA GLY A 98 4.07 -3.07 4.40
C GLY A 98 2.71 -2.61 4.93
N ALA A 99 1.64 -3.36 4.64
CA ALA A 99 0.30 -3.09 5.15
C ALA A 99 0.21 -3.26 6.67
N ALA A 100 0.81 -4.32 7.23
CA ALA A 100 0.84 -4.53 8.67
C ALA A 100 1.59 -3.40 9.41
N ILE A 101 2.75 -2.99 8.89
CA ILE A 101 3.51 -1.87 9.46
C ILE A 101 2.72 -0.58 9.37
N ALA A 102 2.07 -0.28 8.24
CA ALA A 102 1.25 0.92 8.08
C ALA A 102 0.06 0.94 9.04
N ALA A 103 -0.64 -0.18 9.18
CA ALA A 103 -1.76 -0.31 10.11
C ALA A 103 -1.31 -0.12 11.57
N ILE A 104 -0.20 -0.75 11.97
CA ILE A 104 0.35 -0.59 13.32
C ILE A 104 0.84 0.84 13.56
N ALA A 105 1.59 1.42 12.63
CA ALA A 105 2.11 2.78 12.75
C ALA A 105 0.98 3.79 12.87
N TYR A 106 -0.05 3.68 12.01
CA TYR A 106 -1.19 4.58 12.05
C TYR A 106 -2.04 4.38 13.31
N SER A 107 -2.27 3.12 13.72
CA SER A 107 -3.05 2.84 14.92
C SER A 107 -2.36 3.33 16.20
N VAL A 108 -1.05 3.15 16.33
CA VAL A 108 -0.29 3.60 17.50
C VAL A 108 -0.14 5.12 17.52
N ALA A 109 0.10 5.76 16.36
CA ALA A 109 0.36 7.20 16.30
C ALA A 109 -0.92 8.05 16.31
N PHE A 110 -2.00 7.60 15.67
CA PHE A 110 -3.21 8.41 15.45
C PHE A 110 -4.47 7.82 16.09
N ILE A 111 -4.60 6.50 16.20
CA ILE A 111 -5.76 5.81 16.84
C ILE A 111 -5.36 5.29 18.23
N GLY A 112 -4.66 6.12 19.01
CA GLY A 112 -4.25 5.75 20.37
C GLY A 112 -5.44 5.23 21.22
N PRO A 113 -5.20 4.36 22.22
CA PRO A 113 -6.24 3.62 22.96
C PRO A 113 -7.22 4.49 23.78
N ASN A 114 -7.17 5.81 23.65
CA ASN A 114 -8.00 6.74 24.40
C ASN A 114 -8.53 7.84 23.48
N THR A 115 -9.66 7.62 22.83
CA THR A 115 -10.52 8.75 22.44
C THR A 115 -11.98 8.32 22.41
N HIS A 116 -12.55 8.10 23.60
CA HIS A 116 -13.96 8.38 23.80
C HIS A 116 -14.14 9.91 23.72
N GLU A 117 -14.09 10.47 22.52
CA GLU A 117 -14.52 11.85 22.31
C GLU A 117 -16.05 11.85 22.42
N GLN A 118 -16.58 12.48 23.47
CA GLN A 118 -18.02 12.65 23.62
C GLN A 118 -18.52 13.50 22.45
N LEU A 119 -19.56 13.02 21.75
CA LEU A 119 -20.27 13.78 20.74
C LEU A 119 -20.72 15.12 21.36
N PRO A 120 -20.58 16.27 20.66
CA PRO A 120 -21.07 17.55 21.15
C PRO A 120 -22.56 17.44 21.49
N SER A 121 -22.91 17.52 22.77
CA SER A 121 -24.29 17.38 23.25
C SER A 121 -25.09 18.69 23.17
N THR A 122 -24.74 19.59 22.26
CA THR A 122 -25.29 20.95 22.18
C THR A 122 -26.16 21.17 20.94
N ASP A 123 -27.06 20.23 20.65
CA ASP A 123 -28.22 20.47 19.77
C ASP A 123 -29.40 19.62 20.26
N PHE A 124 -30.03 20.07 21.35
CA PHE A 124 -31.42 19.75 21.72
C PHE A 124 -32.14 21.06 22.05
#